data_AF-A0A7V7PSG6-F1
#
_entry.id   AF-A0A7V7PSG6-F1
#
_cell.length_a   1.000
_cell.length_b   1.000
_cell.length_c   1.000
_cell.angle_alpha   90.00
_cell.angle_beta   90.00
_cell.angle_gamma   90.00
#
_symmetry.space_group_name_H-M   'P 1'
#
loop_
_entity.id
_entity.type
_entity.pdbx_description
1 polymer ?
#
loop_
_entity_poly.entity_id
_entity_poly.type
_entity_poly.pdbx_seq_one_letter_code
_entity_poly.pdbx_strand_id
1 'polypeptide(L)'
;MRRGREAETLRLAPRLLVNNNLAARDAVVAGLGIGLLPRFQAARFVADGCLDEVLPGWSKPLVPVNALFAASRYQTPKIRTFVDHAKNAFPAAAAAG
;
A
#
# COMPACT_ATOMS: atom_id res chain seq x y z
N MET A 1 6.12 -2.98 13.07
CA MET A 1 4.92 -3.72 12.68
C MET A 1 3.97 -3.72 13.87
N ARG A 2 2.66 -3.67 13.66
CA ARG A 2 1.67 -3.70 14.75
C ARG A 2 0.65 -4.81 14.51
N ARG A 3 0.22 -5.47 15.58
CA ARG A 3 -0.89 -6.43 15.63
C ARG A 3 -1.68 -6.17 16.91
N GLY A 4 -2.88 -5.60 16.80
CA GLY A 4 -3.64 -5.12 17.96
C GLY A 4 -2.83 -4.10 18.78
N ARG A 5 -2.55 -4.43 20.05
CA ARG A 5 -1.71 -3.61 20.95
C ARG A 5 -0.22 -3.94 20.89
N GLU A 6 0.15 -5.01 20.22
CA GLU A 6 1.54 -5.47 20.09
C GLU A 6 2.25 -4.67 19.01
N ALA A 7 3.41 -4.13 19.31
CA ALA A 7 4.24 -3.38 18.37
C ALA A 7 5.67 -3.90 18.42
N GLU A 8 6.16 -4.33 17.25
CA GLU A 8 7.49 -4.92 17.10
C GLU A 8 8.33 -4.16 16.08
N THR A 9 9.61 -3.97 16.39
CA THR A 9 10.56 -3.28 15.49
C THR A 9 11.50 -4.29 14.87
N LEU A 10 11.40 -4.44 13.54
CA LEU A 10 12.27 -5.33 12.78
C LEU A 10 13.54 -4.59 12.38
N ARG A 11 14.70 -5.06 12.84
CA ARG A 11 16.01 -4.66 12.29
C ARG A 11 16.33 -5.58 11.12
N LEU A 12 16.47 -5.01 9.93
CA LEU A 12 16.64 -5.76 8.69
C LEU A 12 18.01 -5.46 8.08
N ALA A 13 18.68 -6.49 7.56
CA ALA A 13 19.82 -6.38 6.66
C ALA A 13 19.37 -6.85 5.26
N PRO A 14 18.79 -5.96 4.43
CA PRO A 14 18.18 -6.36 3.17
C PRO A 14 19.23 -6.80 2.16
N ARG A 15 18.93 -7.86 1.40
CA ARG A 15 19.76 -8.31 0.25
C ARG A 15 19.57 -7.41 -0.98
N LEU A 16 18.44 -6.72 -1.06
CA LEU A 16 18.08 -5.78 -2.11
C LEU A 16 17.34 -4.60 -1.48
N LEU A 17 17.78 -3.38 -1.79
CA LEU A 17 17.12 -2.15 -1.38
C LEU A 17 16.66 -1.37 -2.60
N VAL A 18 15.37 -1.06 -2.65
CA VAL A 18 14.75 -0.32 -3.76
C VAL A 18 13.84 0.77 -3.20
N ASN A 19 13.67 1.84 -3.97
CA ASN A 19 12.80 2.98 -3.62
C ASN A 19 11.50 3.00 -4.45
N ASN A 20 11.20 1.94 -5.18
CA ASN A 20 10.00 1.80 -6.01
C ASN A 20 9.24 0.50 -5.66
N ASN A 21 7.94 0.62 -5.40
CA ASN A 21 7.08 -0.51 -5.05
C ASN A 21 6.98 -1.56 -6.17
N LEU A 22 6.97 -1.14 -7.45
CA LEU A 22 6.88 -2.09 -8.57
C LEU A 22 8.14 -2.94 -8.67
N ALA A 23 9.31 -2.33 -8.50
CA ALA A 23 10.58 -3.05 -8.47
C ALA A 23 10.65 -4.02 -7.27
N ALA A 24 10.15 -3.60 -6.09
CA ALA A 24 10.08 -4.47 -4.92
C ALA A 24 9.16 -5.67 -5.17
N ARG A 25 7.99 -5.45 -5.76
CA ARG A 25 7.03 -6.50 -6.12
C ARG A 25 7.66 -7.52 -7.06
N ASP A 26 8.25 -7.04 -8.16
CA ASP A 26 8.82 -7.93 -9.18
C ASP A 26 9.99 -8.74 -8.63
N ALA A 27 10.81 -8.16 -7.74
CA ALA A 27 11.87 -8.87 -7.04
C ALA A 27 11.33 -10.00 -6.13
N VAL A 28 10.27 -9.73 -5.35
CA VAL A 28 9.68 -10.73 -4.46
C VAL A 28 9.00 -11.85 -5.27
N VAL A 29 8.28 -11.50 -6.34
CA VAL A 29 7.65 -12.49 -7.25
C VAL A 29 8.71 -13.35 -7.94
N ALA A 30 9.87 -12.79 -8.26
CA ALA A 30 11.01 -13.54 -8.80
C ALA A 30 11.79 -14.36 -7.74
N GLY A 31 11.32 -14.41 -6.49
CA GLY A 31 11.90 -15.25 -5.45
C GLY A 31 13.13 -14.68 -4.75
N LEU A 32 13.39 -13.37 -4.84
CA LEU A 32 14.56 -12.75 -4.21
C LEU A 32 14.45 -12.63 -2.69
N GLY A 33 13.28 -12.92 -2.10
CA GLY A 33 13.06 -12.96 -0.66
C GLY A 33 11.68 -12.46 -0.24
N ILE A 34 11.58 -11.98 1.01
CA ILE A 34 10.35 -11.42 1.59
C ILE A 34 10.34 -9.91 1.37
N GLY A 35 9.20 -9.34 0.96
CA GLY A 35 9.03 -7.90 0.83
C GLY A 35 7.68 -7.42 1.37
N LEU A 36 7.64 -6.13 1.74
CA LEU A 36 6.44 -5.47 2.19
C LEU A 36 5.80 -4.72 1.03
N LEU A 37 4.65 -5.20 0.58
CA LEU A 37 3.94 -4.65 -0.58
C LEU A 37 2.57 -4.09 -0.17
N PRO A 38 2.08 -3.02 -0.83
CA PRO A 38 0.68 -2.64 -0.71
C PRO A 38 -0.22 -3.80 -1.14
N ARG A 39 -1.28 -4.07 -0.37
CA ARG A 39 -2.16 -5.24 -0.59
C ARG A 39 -2.72 -5.31 -2.01
N PHE A 40 -3.09 -4.17 -2.61
CA PHE A 40 -3.60 -4.11 -3.98
C PHE A 40 -2.56 -4.54 -5.05
N GLN A 41 -1.26 -4.42 -4.78
CA GLN A 41 -0.21 -4.87 -5.70
C GLN A 41 0.08 -6.37 -5.55
N ALA A 42 -0.06 -6.90 -4.34
CA ALA A 42 0.19 -8.30 -4.03
C ALA A 42 -1.02 -9.21 -4.31
N ALA A 43 -2.25 -8.69 -4.23
CA ALA A 43 -3.48 -9.48 -4.23
C ALA A 43 -3.56 -10.50 -5.37
N ARG A 44 -3.25 -10.10 -6.61
CA ARG A 44 -3.28 -11.02 -7.76
C ARG A 44 -2.27 -12.15 -7.62
N PHE A 45 -1.04 -11.84 -7.20
CA PHE A 45 0.03 -12.84 -7.12
C PHE A 45 -0.18 -13.79 -5.94
N VAL A 46 -0.87 -13.34 -4.89
CA VAL A 46 -1.31 -14.24 -3.82
C VAL A 46 -2.43 -15.16 -4.31
N ALA A 47 -3.41 -14.63 -5.04
CA ALA A 47 -4.48 -15.43 -5.62
C ALA A 47 -3.95 -16.47 -6.63
N ASP A 48 -2.93 -16.11 -7.40
CA ASP A 48 -2.27 -16.96 -8.40
C ASP A 48 -1.27 -17.95 -7.77
N GLY A 49 -1.04 -17.91 -6.45
CA GLY A 49 -0.08 -18.77 -5.75
C GLY A 49 1.38 -18.42 -6.00
N CYS A 50 1.68 -17.28 -6.61
CA CYS A 50 3.05 -16.78 -6.82
C CYS A 50 3.64 -16.14 -5.56
N LEU A 51 2.80 -15.69 -4.62
CA LEU A 51 3.22 -15.08 -3.35
C LEU A 51 2.40 -15.65 -2.19
N ASP A 52 3.04 -15.79 -1.03
CA ASP A 52 2.38 -16.13 0.23
C ASP A 52 2.42 -14.96 1.22
N GLU A 53 1.37 -14.82 2.03
CA GLU A 53 1.33 -13.81 3.09
C GLU A 53 2.22 -14.22 4.27
N VAL A 54 3.19 -13.35 4.59
CA VAL A 54 4.13 -13.56 5.70
C VAL A 54 3.71 -12.70 6.89
N LEU A 55 3.73 -13.29 8.10
CA LEU A 55 3.29 -12.65 9.35
C LEU A 55 1.82 -12.14 9.28
N PRO A 56 0.84 -13.03 9.07
CA PRO A 56 -0.56 -12.64 9.00
C PRO A 56 -1.00 -11.90 10.28
N GLY A 57 -1.81 -10.86 10.11
CA GLY A 57 -2.27 -9.97 11.18
C GLY A 57 -1.28 -8.88 11.61
N TRP A 58 -0.06 -8.89 11.08
CA TRP A 58 0.89 -7.80 11.27
C TRP A 58 0.82 -6.81 10.12
N SER A 59 0.74 -5.52 10.44
CA SER A 59 0.71 -4.46 9.43
C SER A 59 1.59 -3.27 9.82
N LYS A 60 1.93 -2.44 8.84
CA LYS A 60 2.36 -1.07 9.10
C LYS A 60 1.14 -0.20 9.42
N PRO A 61 1.31 0.89 10.19
CA PRO A 61 0.28 1.89 10.34
C PRO A 61 -0.26 2.32 8.98
N LEU A 62 -1.59 2.46 8.88
CA LEU A 62 -2.23 2.92 7.66
C LEU A 62 -1.69 4.31 7.29
N VAL A 63 -1.25 4.46 6.04
CA VAL A 63 -0.82 5.74 5.51
C VAL A 63 -1.99 6.34 4.73
N PRO A 64 -2.49 7.54 5.10
CA PRO A 64 -3.59 8.16 4.39
C PRO A 64 -3.18 8.55 2.97
N VAL A 65 -4.07 8.27 2.01
CA VAL A 65 -3.95 8.75 0.63
C VAL A 65 -4.71 10.06 0.51
N ASN A 66 -4.02 11.11 0.07
CA ASN A 66 -4.59 12.45 -0.02
C ASN A 66 -4.60 12.94 -1.47
N ALA A 67 -5.68 13.62 -1.87
CA ALA A 67 -5.72 14.37 -3.13
C ALA A 67 -5.24 15.80 -2.88
N LEU A 68 -4.11 16.18 -3.47
CA LEU A 68 -3.51 17.52 -3.34
C LEU A 68 -3.75 18.35 -4.60
N PHE A 69 -4.20 19.58 -4.43
CA PHE A 69 -4.37 20.56 -5.49
C PHE A 69 -4.05 21.96 -4.95
N ALA A 70 -3.57 22.85 -5.83
CA ALA A 70 -3.23 24.21 -5.43
C ALA A 70 -4.45 24.93 -4.87
N ALA A 71 -4.25 25.69 -3.79
CA ALA A 71 -5.27 26.58 -3.24
C ALA A 71 -5.54 27.71 -4.25
N SER A 72 -6.54 27.50 -5.10
CA SER A 72 -7.04 28.49 -6.05
C SER A 72 -8.28 29.17 -5.46
N ARG A 73 -8.40 30.49 -5.62
CA ARG A 73 -9.64 31.23 -5.33
C ARG A 73 -10.85 30.68 -6.10
N TYR A 74 -10.61 30.00 -7.22
CA TYR A 74 -11.64 29.34 -8.03
C TYR A 74 -11.30 27.86 -8.15
N GLN A 75 -11.85 27.02 -7.27
CA GLN A 75 -11.89 25.58 -7.53
C GLN A 75 -12.79 25.36 -8.76
N THR A 76 -12.19 25.00 -9.88
CA THR A 76 -12.95 24.75 -11.10
C THR A 76 -13.86 23.53 -10.88
N PRO A 77 -15.12 23.55 -11.33
CA PRO A 77 -16.04 22.41 -11.20
C PRO A 77 -15.44 21.08 -11.67
N LYS A 78 -14.57 21.11 -12.68
CA LYS A 78 -13.84 19.95 -13.19
C LYS A 78 -12.97 19.25 -12.14
N ILE A 79 -12.25 20.01 -11.29
CA ILE A 79 -11.43 19.43 -10.22
C ILE A 79 -12.33 18.76 -9.18
N ARG A 80 -13.42 19.42 -8.78
CA ARG A 80 -14.37 18.88 -7.80
C ARG A 80 -14.98 17.57 -8.31
N THR A 81 -15.51 17.57 -9.53
CA THR A 81 -16.09 16.37 -10.15
C THR A 81 -15.07 15.23 -10.25
N PHE A 82 -13.81 15.51 -10.59
CA PHE A 82 -12.76 14.49 -10.60
C PHE A 82 -12.47 13.92 -9.21
N VAL A 83 -12.34 14.78 -8.20
CA VAL A 83 -12.10 14.35 -6.81
C VAL A 83 -13.27 13.51 -6.29
N ASP A 84 -14.50 13.91 -6.58
CA ASP A 84 -15.70 13.16 -6.18
C ASP A 84 -15.75 11.79 -6.87
N HIS A 85 -15.43 11.75 -8.17
CA HIS A 85 -15.32 10.50 -8.90
C HIS A 85 -14.20 9.59 -8.34
N ALA A 86 -13.02 10.15 -8.06
CA ALA A 86 -11.90 9.41 -7.50
C ALA A 86 -12.22 8.84 -6.11
N LYS A 87 -12.91 9.60 -5.24
CA LYS A 87 -13.37 9.09 -3.94
C LYS A 87 -14.30 7.88 -4.07
N ASN A 88 -15.14 7.85 -5.09
CA ASN A 88 -16.02 6.70 -5.35
C ASN A 88 -15.26 5.50 -5.94
N ALA A 89 -14.25 5.77 -6.78
CA ALA A 89 -13.42 4.73 -7.39
C ALA A 89 -12.41 4.10 -6.41
N PHE A 90 -11.96 4.87 -5.42
CA PHE A 90 -11.08 4.43 -4.34
C PHE A 90 -11.85 4.45 -3.03
N PRO A 91 -12.70 3.44 -2.73
CA PRO A 91 -13.39 3.37 -1.47
C PRO A 91 -12.36 3.43 -0.34
N ALA A 92 -12.71 4.15 0.74
CA ALA A 92 -11.86 4.25 1.91
C ALA A 92 -11.38 2.83 2.27
N ALA A 93 -10.06 2.64 2.37
CA ALA A 93 -9.51 1.39 2.83
C ALA A 93 -10.21 1.09 4.16
N ALA A 94 -11.08 0.07 4.16
CA ALA A 94 -11.80 -0.32 5.36
C ALA A 94 -10.74 -0.46 6.45
N ALA A 95 -10.88 0.32 7.51
CA ALA A 95 -9.97 0.28 8.64
C ALA A 95 -9.95 -1.17 9.11
N ALA A 96 -8.91 -1.92 8.73
CA ALA A 96 -8.71 -3.28 9.19
C ALA A 96 -8.44 -3.15 10.69
N GLY A 97 -9.44 -3.53 11.48
CA GLY A 97 -9.31 -3.78 12.92
C GLY A 97 -8.37 -4.95 13.18
#